data_AF-A0AAE3DJD1-F1
#
_entry.id   AF-A0AAE3DJD1-F1
#
_cell.length_a   1.000
_cell.length_b   1.000
_cell.length_c   1.000
_cell.angle_alpha   90.00
_cell.angle_beta   90.00
_cell.angle_gamma   90.00
#
_symmetry.space_group_name_H-M   'P 1'
#
loop_
_entity.id
_entity.type
_entity.pdbx_description
1 polymer ?
#
loop_
_entity_poly.entity_id
_entity_poly.type
_entity_poly.pdbx_seq_one_letter_code
_entity_poly.pdbx_strand_id
1 'polypeptide(L)'
;MKKLTIKLNLDERKYDALHTFSTQKGIDIDAEFVAYFEKMYKKIVPKAVREYIEGTTLSTVSDPVSEEKVINNAPQLQPEPEPETKSNPISNPGGFWS
;
A
#
# COMPACT_ATOMS: atom_id res chain seq x y z
N MET A 1 -2.37 -14.74 -9.29
CA MET A 1 -2.72 -13.30 -9.36
C MET A 1 -3.40 -12.88 -8.07
N LYS A 2 -3.14 -11.67 -7.56
CA LYS A 2 -3.85 -11.14 -6.39
C LYS A 2 -5.26 -10.71 -6.80
N LYS A 3 -6.26 -11.02 -5.97
CA LYS A 3 -7.64 -10.56 -6.21
C LYS A 3 -7.74 -9.08 -5.82
N LEU A 4 -8.21 -8.24 -6.74
CA LEU A 4 -8.48 -6.82 -6.54
C LEU A 4 -9.97 -6.58 -6.75
N THR A 5 -10.61 -5.87 -5.82
CA THR A 5 -12.02 -5.47 -5.96
C THR A 5 -12.09 -3.98 -6.25
N ILE A 6 -12.76 -3.60 -7.33
CA ILE A 6 -12.96 -2.20 -7.74
C ILE A 6 -14.42 -1.84 -7.48
N LYS A 7 -14.67 -0.73 -6.79
CA LYS A 7 -16.01 -0.16 -6.62
C LYS A 7 -16.22 0.95 -7.65
N LEU A 8 -17.28 0.85 -8.43
CA LEU A 8 -17.64 1.82 -9.47
C LEU A 8 -19.00 2.42 -9.15
N ASN A 9 -19.16 3.72 -9.41
CA ASN A 9 -20.46 4.36 -9.39
C ASN A 9 -21.02 4.34 -10.81
N LEU A 10 -22.05 3.53 -11.04
CA LEU A 10 -22.70 3.34 -12.33
C LEU A 10 -24.18 3.70 -12.25
N ASP A 11 -24.78 3.96 -13.40
CA ASP A 11 -26.23 4.06 -13.52
C ASP A 11 -26.84 2.66 -13.37
N GLU A 12 -27.66 2.49 -12.35
CA GLU A 12 -28.32 1.22 -12.00
C GLU A 12 -29.10 0.64 -13.19
N ARG A 13 -29.89 1.46 -13.89
CA ARG A 13 -30.75 0.98 -14.98
C ARG A 13 -29.94 0.49 -16.17
N LYS A 14 -28.79 1.12 -16.43
CA LYS A 14 -27.88 0.70 -17.50
C LYS A 14 -27.17 -0.59 -17.14
N TYR A 15 -26.74 -0.73 -15.89
CA TYR A 15 -26.12 -1.97 -15.41
C TYR A 15 -27.11 -3.13 -15.46
N ASP A 16 -28.35 -2.94 -15.00
CA ASP A 16 -29.37 -4.00 -15.00
C ASP A 16 -29.70 -4.48 -16.42
N ALA A 17 -29.85 -3.53 -17.35
CA ALA A 17 -30.05 -3.86 -18.76
C ALA A 17 -28.85 -4.65 -19.31
N LEU A 18 -27.64 -4.16 -19.08
CA LEU A 18 -26.41 -4.83 -19.52
C LEU A 18 -26.31 -6.25 -18.95
N HIS A 19 -26.55 -6.40 -17.65
CA HIS A 19 -26.53 -7.69 -16.96
C HIS A 19 -27.55 -8.66 -17.56
N THR A 20 -28.80 -8.22 -17.68
CA THR A 20 -29.89 -9.02 -18.24
C THR A 20 -29.58 -9.51 -19.66
N PHE A 21 -29.17 -8.61 -20.55
CA PHE A 21 -28.87 -8.97 -21.93
C PHE A 21 -27.58 -9.79 -22.08
N SER A 22 -26.61 -9.63 -21.18
CA SER A 22 -25.38 -10.42 -21.22
C SER A 22 -25.63 -11.85 -20.77
N THR A 23 -26.40 -12.06 -19.70
CA THR A 23 -26.83 -13.40 -19.28
C THR A 23 -27.62 -14.11 -20.39
N GLN A 24 -28.54 -13.39 -21.05
CA GLN A 24 -29.30 -13.95 -22.18
C GLN A 24 -28.42 -14.37 -23.36
N LYS A 25 -27.35 -13.63 -23.63
CA LYS A 25 -26.40 -13.92 -24.71
C LYS A 25 -25.29 -14.90 -24.30
N GLY A 26 -25.25 -15.32 -23.04
CA GLY A 26 -24.16 -16.14 -22.49
C GLY A 26 -22.82 -15.41 -22.44
N ILE A 27 -22.83 -14.07 -22.35
CA ILE A 27 -21.63 -13.25 -22.25
C ILE A 27 -21.27 -13.10 -20.77
N ASP A 28 -20.02 -13.40 -20.43
CA ASP A 28 -19.46 -13.13 -19.12
C ASP A 28 -18.97 -11.67 -19.05
N ILE A 29 -19.75 -10.83 -18.36
CA ILE A 29 -19.44 -9.41 -18.19
C ILE A 29 -18.11 -9.20 -17.49
N ASP A 30 -17.78 -10.04 -16.50
CA ASP A 30 -16.53 -9.89 -15.73
C ASP A 30 -15.32 -10.16 -16.63
N ALA A 31 -15.39 -11.20 -17.47
CA ALA A 31 -14.36 -11.50 -18.46
C ALA A 31 -14.17 -10.36 -19.47
N GLU A 32 -15.27 -9.77 -19.95
CA GLU A 32 -15.23 -8.61 -20.86
C GLU A 32 -14.61 -7.37 -20.19
N PHE A 33 -14.94 -7.08 -18.93
CA PHE A 33 -14.31 -5.99 -18.19
C PHE A 33 -12.80 -6.22 -17.99
N VAL A 34 -12.38 -7.45 -17.68
CA VAL A 34 -10.95 -7.79 -17.56
C VAL A 34 -10.23 -7.59 -18.90
N ALA A 35 -10.80 -8.09 -20.00
CA ALA A 35 -10.22 -7.93 -21.32
C ALA A 35 -10.15 -6.44 -21.75
N TYR A 36 -11.18 -5.66 -21.41
CA TYR A 36 -11.20 -4.22 -21.64
C TYR A 36 -10.15 -3.49 -20.80
N PHE A 37 -10.00 -3.87 -19.53
CA PHE A 37 -8.99 -3.33 -18.64
C PHE A 37 -7.57 -3.58 -19.17
N GLU A 38 -7.27 -4.79 -19.65
CA GLU A 38 -5.95 -5.10 -20.23
C GLU A 38 -5.65 -4.25 -21.49
N LYS A 39 -6.65 -4.06 -22.35
CA LYS A 39 -6.52 -3.18 -23.53
C LYS A 39 -6.25 -1.74 -23.11
N MET A 40 -6.97 -1.25 -22.10
CA MET A 40 -6.77 0.08 -21.53
C MET A 40 -5.37 0.23 -20.93
N TYR A 41 -4.92 -0.75 -20.15
CA TYR A 41 -3.58 -0.80 -19.57
C TYR A 41 -2.49 -0.68 -20.64
N LYS A 42 -2.57 -1.46 -21.73
CA LYS A 42 -1.59 -1.40 -22.82
C LYS A 42 -1.57 -0.06 -23.55
N LYS A 43 -2.73 0.62 -23.62
CA LYS A 43 -2.88 1.92 -24.28
C LYS A 43 -2.39 3.08 -23.43
N ILE A 44 -2.68 3.07 -22.12
CA ILE A 44 -2.35 4.18 -21.22
C ILE A 44 -0.94 4.02 -20.64
N VAL A 45 -0.53 2.80 -20.32
CA VAL A 45 0.75 2.55 -19.66
C VAL A 45 1.88 2.43 -20.71
N PRO A 46 2.90 3.31 -20.64
CA PRO A 46 4.03 3.26 -21.56
C PRO A 46 4.77 1.93 -21.49
N LYS A 47 5.38 1.52 -22.61
CA LYS A 47 6.06 0.23 -22.75
C LYS A 47 7.11 -0.02 -21.64
N ALA A 48 7.94 0.98 -21.34
CA ALA A 48 8.97 0.89 -20.30
C ALA A 48 8.39 0.59 -18.90
N VAL A 49 7.23 1.15 -18.57
CA VAL A 49 6.56 0.91 -17.27
C VAL A 49 5.93 -0.48 -17.25
N ARG A 50 5.39 -0.96 -18.38
CA ARG A 50 4.86 -2.33 -18.49
C ARG A 50 5.94 -3.38 -18.30
N GLU A 51 7.06 -3.22 -19.00
CA GLU A 51 8.23 -4.10 -18.89
C GLU A 51 8.80 -4.13 -17.47
N TYR A 52 8.78 -3.00 -16.75
CA TYR A 52 9.19 -2.97 -15.34
C TYR A 52 8.25 -3.80 -14.45
N ILE A 53 6.93 -3.66 -14.60
CA ILE A 53 5.95 -4.39 -13.79
C ILE A 53 6.01 -5.89 -14.10
N GLU A 54 6.11 -6.27 -15.39
CA GLU A 54 6.21 -7.66 -15.83
C GLU A 54 7.57 -8.27 -15.44
N GLY A 55 8.67 -7.54 -15.65
CA GLY A 55 10.04 -7.95 -15.31
C GLY A 55 10.28 -8.08 -13.80
N THR A 56 9.65 -7.24 -12.98
CA THR A 56 9.75 -7.34 -11.50
C THR A 56 9.15 -8.64 -10.98
N THR A 57 8.14 -9.22 -11.65
CA THR A 57 7.59 -10.54 -11.25
C THR A 57 8.53 -11.71 -11.52
N LEU A 58 9.57 -11.54 -12.34
CA LEU A 58 10.58 -12.57 -12.61
C LEU A 58 11.83 -12.45 -11.71
N SER A 59 12.06 -11.31 -11.06
CA SER A 59 13.29 -11.03 -10.29
C SER A 59 13.14 -11.07 -8.77
N THR A 60 11.99 -11.45 -8.20
CA THR A 60 11.80 -11.50 -6.74
C THR A 60 11.82 -12.91 -6.12
N VAL A 61 12.51 -13.88 -6.74
CA VAL A 61 12.93 -15.12 -6.05
C VAL A 61 14.38 -15.43 -6.40
N SER A 62 15.28 -14.55 -5.97
CA SER A 62 16.65 -14.94 -5.65
C SER A 62 17.05 -14.10 -4.45
N ASP A 63 16.88 -14.73 -3.29
CA ASP A 63 17.60 -14.55 -2.03
C ASP A 63 17.99 -13.13 -1.59
N PRO A 64 17.59 -12.75 -0.37
CA PRO A 64 18.49 -11.99 0.48
C PRO A 64 18.83 -12.82 1.71
N VAL A 65 19.82 -13.72 1.57
CA VAL A 65 20.57 -14.23 2.72
C VAL A 65 22.05 -13.92 2.55
N SER A 66 22.45 -12.96 3.39
CA SER A 66 23.74 -12.77 4.06
C SER A 66 24.96 -12.15 3.34
N GLU A 67 25.61 -11.28 4.14
CA GLU A 67 27.00 -10.80 4.14
C GLU A 67 27.32 -9.56 3.29
N GLU A 68 27.28 -8.37 3.87
CA GLU A 68 28.33 -7.75 4.71
C GLU A 68 29.37 -6.99 3.87
N LYS A 69 29.19 -5.67 3.78
CA LYS A 69 30.29 -4.74 3.53
C LYS A 69 30.25 -3.61 4.54
N VAL A 70 30.91 -3.87 5.66
CA VAL A 70 31.34 -2.88 6.66
C VAL A 70 32.28 -1.88 6.01
N ILE A 71 31.89 -0.61 5.99
CA ILE A 71 32.83 0.51 6.23
C ILE A 71 32.07 1.57 7.02
N ASN A 72 31.93 1.31 8.32
CA ASN A 72 31.45 2.27 9.29
C ASN A 72 32.63 3.16 9.71
N ASN A 73 32.64 4.41 9.26
CA ASN A 73 33.38 5.46 9.96
C ASN A 73 32.51 5.93 11.13
N ALA A 74 32.75 5.36 12.32
CA ALA A 74 32.30 5.96 13.58
C ALA A 74 33.31 7.02 14.03
N PRO A 75 32.84 8.11 14.63
CA PRO A 75 33.11 8.25 16.07
C PRO A 75 31.83 8.10 16.89
N GLN A 76 31.86 7.17 17.84
CA GLN A 76 30.81 7.00 18.85
C GLN A 76 30.73 8.18 19.81
N LEU A 77 29.53 8.64 20.16
CA LEU A 77 29.18 9.20 21.47
C LEU A 77 27.69 8.94 21.81
N GLN A 78 27.49 7.94 22.67
CA GLN A 78 26.51 7.75 23.77
C GLN A 78 24.98 7.88 23.56
N PRO A 79 24.18 6.95 24.14
CA PRO A 79 22.72 6.91 24.04
C PRO A 79 22.02 8.01 24.86
N GLU A 80 21.00 8.62 24.24
CA GLU A 80 20.07 9.59 24.82
C GLU A 80 19.29 8.96 26.01
N PRO A 81 19.23 9.60 27.19
CA PRO A 81 18.57 9.04 28.37
C PRO A 81 17.04 9.14 28.28
N GLU A 82 16.36 8.13 28.83
CA GLU A 82 14.90 8.00 28.94
C GLU A 82 14.22 9.25 29.55
N PRO A 83 12.95 9.55 29.19
CA PRO A 83 12.25 10.70 29.74
C PRO A 83 11.88 10.47 31.22
N GLU A 84 12.70 11.00 32.12
CA GLU A 84 12.36 11.17 33.54
C GLU A 84 11.16 12.11 33.66
N THR A 85 10.00 11.59 34.06
CA THR A 85 8.84 12.40 34.43
C THR A 85 9.11 13.05 35.78
N LYS A 86 9.80 14.19 35.80
CA LYS A 86 9.99 15.00 37.01
C LYS A 86 8.69 15.72 37.34
N SER A 87 8.00 15.19 38.34
CA SER A 87 7.03 15.92 39.15
C SER A 87 7.74 17.12 39.79
N ASN A 88 7.36 18.34 39.40
CA ASN A 88 7.81 19.55 40.06
C ASN A 88 7.17 19.65 41.46
N PRO A 89 7.94 19.86 42.54
CA PRO A 89 7.39 20.30 43.80
C PRO A 89 7.17 21.82 43.73
N ILE A 90 5.91 22.28 43.74
CA ILE A 90 5.63 23.67 44.12
C ILE A 90 5.75 23.73 45.64
N SER A 91 6.93 24.16 46.07
CA SER A 91 7.14 24.74 47.39
C SER A 91 6.36 26.06 47.47
N ASN A 92 5.41 26.18 48.40
CA ASN A 92 5.11 27.48 48.99
C ASN A 92 4.90 27.31 50.51
N PRO A 93 5.44 28.20 51.35
CA PRO A 93 5.51 28.03 52.78
C PRO A 93 4.36 28.73 53.51
N GLY A 94 3.95 28.18 54.66
CA GLY A 94 3.42 28.97 55.78
C GLY A 94 1.94 28.81 56.13
N GLY A 95 1.69 28.62 57.43
CA GLY A 95 0.39 28.84 58.11
C GLY A 95 -0.32 27.55 58.51
N PHE A 96 -0.03 26.90 59.64
CA PHE A 96 -0.37 27.28 61.03
C PHE A 96 -1.90 27.19 61.33
N TRP A 97 -2.29 26.08 62.00
CA TRP A 97 -3.43 25.82 62.91
C TRP A 97 -4.82 26.40 62.59
N SER A 98 -5.85 25.54 62.48
CA SER A 98 -6.74 25.17 63.59
C SER A 98 -7.80 24.15 63.17
#